data_AF-A0A2L2Z008-F1
#
_entry.id   AF-A0A2L2Z008-F1
#
_cell.length_a   1.000
_cell.length_b   1.000
_cell.length_c   1.000
_cell.angle_alpha   90.00
_cell.angle_beta   90.00
_cell.angle_gamma   90.00
#
_symmetry.space_group_name_H-M   'P 1'
#
loop_
_entity.id
_entity.type
_entity.pdbx_description
1 polymer ?
#
loop_
_entity_poly.entity_id
_entity_poly.type
_entity_poly.pdbx_seq_one_letter_code
_entity_poly.pdbx_strand_id
1 'polypeptide(L)'
;EMLNILGAKKIFLYELEVHPNISKVLNYYQKEGLVQLTPITLPGNQPNLPGFRHLYLKSKLTHKRQNELFPYYDFLYRNLYSLEYVVLLDIDEIIMPVKY
;
A
#
# COMPACT_ATOMS: atom_id res chain seq x y z
N GLU A 1 -1.84 -13.70 -3.76
CA GLU A 1 -2.27 -15.11 -3.60
C GLU A 1 -1.48 -15.85 -2.53
N MET A 2 -0.14 -15.89 -2.57
CA MET A 2 0.66 -16.63 -1.58
C MET A 2 0.40 -16.21 -0.12
N LEU A 3 0.30 -14.91 0.15
CA LEU A 3 -0.06 -14.38 1.48
C LEU A 3 -1.43 -14.90 1.98
N ASN A 4 -2.40 -15.08 1.08
CA ASN A 4 -3.72 -15.63 1.42
C ASN A 4 -3.60 -17.10 1.86
N ILE A 5 -2.79 -17.89 1.14
CA ILE A 5 -2.53 -19.31 1.48
C ILE A 5 -1.84 -19.42 2.84
N LEU A 6 -0.94 -18.49 3.15
CA LEU A 6 -0.23 -18.41 4.44
C LEU A 6 -1.09 -17.88 5.59
N GLY A 7 -2.38 -17.61 5.36
CA GLY A 7 -3.33 -17.23 6.40
C GLY A 7 -3.48 -15.72 6.60
N ALA A 8 -2.95 -14.88 5.72
CA ALA A 8 -3.20 -13.43 5.78
C ALA A 8 -4.68 -13.14 5.54
N LYS A 9 -5.37 -12.66 6.58
CA LYS A 9 -6.82 -12.38 6.54
C LYS A 9 -7.18 -11.25 5.58
N LYS A 10 -6.33 -10.22 5.48
CA LYS A 10 -6.59 -9.04 4.66
C LYS A 10 -5.29 -8.30 4.34
N ILE A 11 -5.18 -7.81 3.10
CA ILE A 11 -4.03 -7.05 2.61
C ILE A 11 -4.47 -5.61 2.37
N PHE A 12 -3.72 -4.64 2.89
CA PHE A 12 -4.01 -3.22 2.71
C PHE A 12 -3.01 -2.62 1.74
N LEU A 13 -3.50 -1.99 0.69
CA LEU A 13 -2.70 -1.34 -0.34
C LEU A 13 -3.09 0.13 -0.45
N TYR A 14 -2.10 0.96 -0.71
CA TYR A 14 -2.30 2.40 -0.92
C TYR A 14 -2.12 2.75 -2.39
N GLU A 15 -3.11 3.40 -2.98
CA GLU A 15 -3.13 3.76 -4.38
C GLU A 15 -2.81 5.24 -4.55
N LEU A 16 -1.68 5.55 -5.18
CA LEU A 16 -1.32 6.92 -5.54
C LEU A 16 -1.69 7.21 -7.00
N GLU A 17 -1.17 6.40 -7.91
CA GLU A 17 -1.45 6.44 -9.36
C GLU A 17 -1.01 5.07 -9.92
N VAL A 18 -1.92 4.36 -10.56
CA VAL A 18 -1.64 3.04 -11.13
C VAL A 18 -2.19 2.97 -12.56
N HIS A 19 -1.57 2.12 -13.36
CA HIS A 19 -2.00 1.91 -14.74
C HIS A 19 -3.39 1.25 -14.77
N PRO A 20 -4.31 1.61 -15.70
CA PRO A 20 -5.66 1.05 -15.76
C PRO A 20 -5.72 -0.49 -15.80
N ASN A 21 -4.72 -1.14 -16.39
CA ASN A 21 -4.63 -2.60 -16.39
C ASN A 21 -4.37 -3.19 -15.00
N ILE A 22 -3.58 -2.50 -14.17
CA ILE A 22 -3.33 -2.90 -12.78
C ILE A 22 -4.57 -2.64 -11.93
N SER A 23 -5.27 -1.52 -12.15
CA SER A 23 -6.53 -1.23 -11.46
C SER A 23 -7.58 -2.33 -11.65
N LYS A 24 -7.65 -2.94 -12.85
CA LYS A 24 -8.56 -4.09 -13.09
C LYS A 24 -8.26 -5.27 -12.17
N VAL A 25 -6.98 -5.59 -11.98
CA VAL A 25 -6.52 -6.69 -11.11
C VAL A 25 -6.76 -6.36 -9.64
N LEU A 26 -6.43 -5.13 -9.21
CA LEU A 26 -6.70 -4.68 -7.84
C LEU A 26 -8.20 -4.72 -7.52
N ASN A 27 -9.04 -4.29 -8.46
CA ASN A 27 -10.50 -4.36 -8.32
C ASN A 27 -11.02 -5.79 -8.24
N TYR A 28 -10.40 -6.74 -8.93
CA TYR A 28 -10.73 -8.16 -8.81
C TYR A 28 -10.50 -8.66 -7.38
N TYR A 29 -9.29 -8.47 -6.84
CA TYR A 29 -8.94 -8.93 -5.49
C TYR A 29 -9.68 -8.17 -4.38
N GLN A 30 -10.06 -6.92 -4.65
CA GLN A 30 -10.91 -6.15 -3.73
C GLN A 30 -12.34 -6.72 -3.66
N LYS A 31 -12.88 -7.21 -4.78
CA LYS A 31 -14.19 -7.89 -4.81
C LYS A 31 -14.19 -9.23 -4.10
N GLU A 32 -13.07 -9.96 -4.16
CA GLU A 32 -12.87 -11.18 -3.37
C GLU A 32 -12.69 -10.91 -1.86
N GLY A 33 -12.55 -9.65 -1.45
CA GLY A 33 -12.38 -9.25 -0.05
C GLY A 33 -10.96 -9.45 0.49
N LEU A 34 -10.02 -9.90 -0.35
CA LEU A 34 -8.63 -10.16 0.02
C LEU A 34 -7.83 -8.86 0.17
N VAL A 35 -8.11 -7.88 -0.69
CA VAL A 35 -7.38 -6.60 -0.75
C VAL A 35 -8.29 -5.44 -0.39
N GLN A 36 -7.80 -4.51 0.42
CA GLN A 36 -8.41 -3.21 0.64
C GLN A 36 -7.51 -2.12 0.08
N LEU A 37 -8.01 -1.44 -0.94
CA LEU A 37 -7.33 -0.32 -1.57
C LEU A 37 -7.75 1.00 -0.91
N THR A 38 -6.77 1.81 -0.52
CA THR A 38 -7.01 3.16 0.03
C THR A 38 -6.35 4.18 -0.89
N PRO A 39 -7.13 5.04 -1.56
CA PRO A 39 -6.57 6.08 -2.42
C PRO A 39 -5.89 7.15 -1.56
N ILE A 40 -4.72 7.61 -2.01
CA ILE A 40 -3.93 8.66 -1.36
C ILE A 40 -3.49 9.73 -2.36
N THR A 41 -3.22 10.91 -1.82
CA THR A 41 -2.67 12.05 -2.56
C THR A 41 -1.42 12.55 -1.85
N LEU A 42 -0.54 13.25 -2.57
CA LEU A 42 0.60 13.89 -1.93
C LEU A 42 0.11 15.05 -1.04
N PRO A 43 0.55 15.11 0.23
CA PRO A 43 0.09 16.13 1.16
C PRO A 43 0.71 17.50 0.90
N GLY A 44 0.04 18.55 1.36
CA GLY A 44 0.50 19.94 1.28
C GLY A 44 0.47 20.49 -0.15
N ASN A 45 1.44 21.34 -0.49
CA ASN A 45 1.53 22.01 -1.80
C ASN A 45 2.27 21.16 -2.86
N GLN A 46 2.25 19.84 -2.71
CA GLN A 46 2.89 18.92 -3.65
C GLN A 46 2.03 18.75 -4.92
N PRO A 47 2.64 18.49 -6.09
CA PRO A 47 1.90 18.37 -7.33
C PRO A 47 1.06 17.09 -7.35
N ASN A 48 -0.26 17.26 -7.33
CA ASN A 48 -1.21 16.15 -7.39
C ASN A 48 -1.76 15.87 -8.81
N LEU A 49 -1.35 16.64 -9.82
CA LEU A 49 -1.74 16.41 -11.20
C LEU A 49 -1.12 15.11 -11.76
N PRO A 50 -1.89 14.30 -12.51
CA PRO A 50 -1.39 13.08 -13.15
C PRO A 50 -0.14 13.36 -14.00
N GLY A 51 0.86 12.48 -13.95
CA GLY A 51 2.14 12.65 -14.66
C GLY A 51 3.16 13.60 -13.97
N PHE A 52 2.75 14.78 -13.50
CA PHE A 52 3.63 15.67 -12.73
C PHE A 52 4.05 15.04 -11.39
N ARG A 53 3.14 14.29 -10.79
CA ARG A 53 3.38 13.54 -9.55
C ARG A 53 4.53 12.55 -9.69
N HIS A 54 4.54 11.77 -10.77
CA HIS A 54 5.60 10.80 -11.07
C HIS A 54 6.96 11.50 -11.27
N LEU A 55 6.99 12.57 -12.06
CA LEU A 55 8.21 13.36 -12.30
C LEU A 55 8.75 14.00 -11.02
N TYR A 56 7.86 14.51 -10.16
CA TYR A 56 8.22 15.10 -8.87
C TYR A 56 8.86 14.08 -7.93
N LEU A 57 8.25 12.89 -7.77
CA LEU A 57 8.79 11.84 -6.90
C LEU A 57 10.09 11.24 -7.45
N LYS A 58 10.23 11.17 -8.78
CA LYS A 58 11.46 10.72 -9.44
C LYS A 58 12.62 11.70 -9.23
N SER A 59 12.35 13.01 -9.29
CA SER A 59 13.36 14.05 -9.12
C SER A 59 13.76 14.28 -7.66
N LYS A 60 12.84 14.09 -6.71
CA LYS A 60 13.08 14.35 -5.28
C LYS A 60 12.99 13.09 -4.42
N LEU A 61 14.06 12.30 -4.42
CA LEU A 61 14.18 11.06 -3.63
C LEU A 61 13.85 11.23 -2.14
N THR A 62 14.29 12.31 -1.50
CA THR A 62 14.00 12.56 -0.07
C THR A 62 12.50 12.72 0.18
N HIS A 63 11.80 13.44 -0.71
CA HIS A 63 10.36 13.64 -0.58
C HIS A 63 9.62 12.33 -0.85
N LYS A 64 10.11 11.51 -1.79
CA LYS A 64 9.56 10.17 -2.02
C LYS A 64 9.57 9.33 -0.72
N ARG A 65 10.72 9.23 -0.05
CA ARG A 65 10.87 8.47 1.21
C ARG A 65 10.02 9.04 2.35
N GLN A 66 9.94 10.36 2.46
CA GLN A 66 9.06 11.02 3.44
C GLN A 66 7.58 10.73 3.16
N ASN A 67 7.19 10.69 1.88
CA ASN A 67 5.82 10.41 1.50
C ASN A 67 5.41 8.94 1.75
N GLU A 68 6.36 8.00 1.73
CA GLU A 68 6.12 6.59 2.07
C GLU A 68 5.75 6.37 3.54
N LEU A 69 6.13 7.29 4.44
CA LEU A 69 5.80 7.20 5.87
C LEU A 69 4.32 7.48 6.17
N PHE A 70 3.66 8.36 5.40
CA PHE A 70 2.26 8.71 5.69
C PHE A 70 1.31 7.51 5.63
N PRO A 71 1.35 6.64 4.60
CA PRO A 71 0.58 5.40 4.58
C PRO A 71 0.79 4.50 5.80
N TYR A 72 2.04 4.37 6.26
CA TYR A 72 2.35 3.53 7.41
C TYR A 72 1.70 4.04 8.68
N TYR A 73 1.77 5.34 8.91
CA TYR A 73 1.12 5.97 10.05
C TYR A 73 -0.40 5.92 9.96
N ASP A 74 -1.00 6.25 8.81
CA ASP A 74 -2.45 6.17 8.60
C ASP A 74 -2.98 4.75 8.89
N PHE A 75 -2.29 3.72 8.37
CA PHE A 75 -2.66 2.34 8.64
C PHE A 75 -2.57 1.99 10.12
N LEU A 76 -1.43 2.32 10.75
CA LEU A 76 -1.18 2.04 12.15
C LEU A 76 -2.25 2.70 13.03
N TYR A 77 -2.55 3.98 12.82
CA TYR A 77 -3.54 4.70 13.63
C TYR A 77 -4.95 4.14 13.48
N ARG A 78 -5.35 3.72 12.26
CA ARG A 78 -6.67 3.12 12.03
C ARG A 78 -6.83 1.76 12.70
N ASN A 79 -5.74 1.04 12.91
CA ASN A 79 -5.76 -0.35 13.36
C ASN A 79 -5.10 -0.58 14.73
N LEU A 80 -4.61 0.48 15.38
CA LEU A 80 -3.84 0.43 16.62
C LEU A 80 -4.53 -0.37 17.74
N TYR A 81 -5.87 -0.31 17.77
CA TYR A 81 -6.69 -0.97 18.78
C TYR A 81 -7.40 -2.23 18.27
N SER A 82 -7.25 -2.56 16.98
CA SER A 82 -7.98 -3.66 16.33
C SER A 82 -7.08 -4.82 15.94
N LEU A 83 -5.77 -4.58 15.78
CA LEU A 83 -4.80 -5.60 15.40
C LEU A 83 -3.78 -5.80 16.52
N GLU A 84 -3.44 -7.06 16.79
CA GLU A 84 -2.41 -7.44 17.76
C GLU A 84 -1.00 -7.30 17.16
N TYR A 85 -0.87 -7.59 15.86
CA TYR A 85 0.38 -7.52 15.12
C TYR A 85 0.19 -6.79 13.79
N VAL A 86 1.16 -5.92 13.47
CA VAL A 86 1.24 -5.19 12.20
C VAL A 86 2.64 -5.38 11.64
N VAL A 87 2.74 -5.73 10.36
CA VAL A 87 4.00 -5.89 9.66
C VAL A 87 3.94 -5.07 8.38
N LEU A 88 5.00 -4.29 8.14
CA LEU A 88 5.25 -3.66 6.85
C LEU A 88 6.02 -4.66 6.00
N LEU A 89 5.53 -4.92 4.79
CA LEU A 89 6.08 -5.87 3.84
C LEU A 89 6.26 -5.17 2.50
N ASP A 90 7.44 -5.32 1.91
CA ASP A 90 7.64 -4.99 0.50
C ASP A 90 6.97 -6.05 -0.41
N ILE A 91 6.71 -5.69 -1.67
CA ILE A 91 5.94 -6.54 -2.61
C ILE A 91 6.63 -7.85 -2.99
N ASP A 92 7.94 -7.92 -2.81
CA ASP A 92 8.81 -9.07 -3.06
C ASP A 92 9.15 -9.85 -1.78
N GLU A 93 8.63 -9.43 -0.63
CA GLU A 93 8.84 -10.08 0.66
C GLU A 93 7.62 -10.90 1.07
N ILE A 94 7.88 -12.03 1.75
CA ILE A 94 6.82 -12.89 2.28
C ILE A 94 7.25 -13.47 3.63
N ILE A 95 6.34 -13.43 4.61
CA ILE A 95 6.54 -14.07 5.92
C ILE A 95 6.39 -15.58 5.78
N MET A 96 7.44 -16.32 6.13
CA MET A 96 7.44 -17.79 6.12
C MET A 96 7.49 -18.37 7.53
N PRO A 97 6.72 -19.41 7.83
CA PRO A 97 6.82 -20.11 9.11
C PRO A 97 8.16 -20.86 9.21
N VAL A 98 8.83 -20.72 10.35
CA VAL A 98 10.16 -21.33 10.58
C VAL A 98 10.05 -22.83 10.91
N LYS A 99 8.91 -23.28 11.45
CA LYS A 99 8.58 -24.69 11.75
C LYS A 99 7.08 -24.95 11.59
N TYR A 100 6.74 -26.19 11.24
CA TYR A 100 5.38 -26.74 11.28
C TYR A 100 5.00 -27.16 12.70
#